data_AF-A0A1L9BBV3-F1
#
_entry.id   AF-A0A1L9BBV3-F1
#
_cell.length_a   1.000
_cell.length_b   1.000
_cell.length_c   1.000
_cell.angle_alpha   90.00
_cell.angle_beta   90.00
_cell.angle_gamma   90.00
#
_symmetry.space_group_name_H-M   'P 1'
#
loop_
_entity.id
_entity.type
_entity.pdbx_description
1 polymer ?
#
loop_
_entity_poly.entity_id
_entity_poly.type
_entity_poly.pdbx_seq_one_letter_code
_entity_poly.pdbx_strand_id
1 'polypeptide(L)'
;LEPTNNFAERLIRPCVMYRKTSFGTQSPEGSRFVERILTAVTTLGLQRRNVLAYLTDLLFAHRRGLPLPSLLPFATSTQASLPV
;
A
#
# COMPACT_ATOMS: atom_id res chain seq x y z
N LEU A 1 -28.35 -3.03 3.51
CA LEU A 1 -27.07 -2.32 3.73
C LEU A 1 -25.97 -3.35 3.53
N GLU A 2 -25.07 -3.17 2.57
CA GLU A 2 -23.87 -4.01 2.49
C GLU A 2 -23.07 -3.82 3.79
N PRO A 3 -22.66 -4.90 4.47
CA PRO A 3 -21.88 -4.76 5.69
C PRO A 3 -20.52 -4.14 5.35
N THR A 4 -20.12 -3.13 6.13
CA THR A 4 -18.94 -2.28 5.88
C THR A 4 -17.62 -3.06 5.92
N ASN A 5 -17.64 -4.28 6.45
CA ASN A 5 -16.50 -5.21 6.51
C ASN A 5 -16.09 -5.76 5.14
N ASN A 6 -17.01 -5.86 4.17
CA ASN A 6 -16.74 -6.49 2.86
C ASN A 6 -15.58 -5.79 2.13
N PHE A 7 -15.47 -4.46 2.23
CA PHE A 7 -14.34 -3.74 1.63
C PHE A 7 -13.01 -4.09 2.30
N ALA A 8 -12.92 -4.04 3.63
CA ALA A 8 -11.70 -4.38 4.36
C ALA A 8 -11.30 -5.85 4.13
N GLU A 9 -12.28 -6.77 4.17
CA GLU A 9 -12.08 -8.20 3.90
C GLU A 9 -11.53 -8.44 2.48
N ARG A 10 -12.06 -7.73 1.47
CA ARG A 10 -11.53 -7.80 0.09
C ARG A 10 -10.09 -7.31 0.01
N LEU A 11 -9.72 -6.26 0.74
CA LEU A 11 -8.35 -5.71 0.72
C LEU A 11 -7.34 -6.63 1.40
N ILE A 12 -7.71 -7.37 2.45
CA ILE A 12 -6.79 -8.29 3.14
C ILE A 12 -6.73 -9.67 2.47
N ARG A 13 -7.73 -10.04 1.65
CA ARG A 13 -7.81 -11.35 1.00
C ARG A 13 -6.53 -11.74 0.23
N PRO A 14 -5.87 -10.87 -0.56
CA PRO A 14 -4.62 -11.20 -1.22
C PRO A 14 -3.50 -11.61 -0.24
N CYS A 15 -3.38 -10.91 0.89
CA CYS A 15 -2.42 -11.25 1.95
C CYS A 15 -2.69 -12.64 2.55
N VAL A 16 -3.96 -12.92 2.86
CA VAL A 16 -4.39 -14.21 3.42
C VAL A 16 -4.13 -15.35 2.42
N MET A 17 -4.44 -15.15 1.14
CA MET A 17 -4.17 -16.13 0.09
C MET A 17 -2.67 -16.40 -0.03
N TYR A 18 -1.84 -15.36 -0.13
CA TYR A 18 -0.37 -15.50 -0.19
C TYR A 18 0.17 -16.33 0.98
N ARG A 19 -0.21 -15.99 2.22
CA ARG A 19 0.25 -16.72 3.41
C ARG A 19 -0.14 -18.20 3.35
N LYS A 20 -1.35 -18.50 2.87
CA LYS A 20 -1.88 -19.87 2.81
C LYS A 20 -1.25 -20.70 1.69
N THR A 21 -1.08 -20.14 0.50
CA THR A 21 -0.61 -20.89 -0.69
C THR A 21 0.91 -20.90 -0.84
N SER A 22 1.60 -19.91 -0.28
CA SER A 22 3.06 -19.74 -0.44
C SER A 22 3.81 -19.94 0.87
N PHE A 23 3.18 -20.54 1.88
CA PHE A 23 3.74 -20.82 3.22
C PHE A 23 4.21 -19.59 4.03
N GLY A 24 3.97 -18.37 3.53
CA GLY A 24 4.32 -17.13 4.22
C GLY A 24 5.83 -16.89 4.32
N THR A 25 6.27 -16.32 5.44
CA THR A 25 7.69 -15.99 5.70
C THR A 25 8.17 -16.75 6.94
N GLN A 26 9.45 -17.12 6.95
CA GLN A 26 10.06 -17.90 8.03
C GLN A 26 11.04 -17.07 8.89
N SER A 27 11.13 -15.76 8.65
CA SER A 27 11.96 -14.84 9.43
C SER A 27 11.23 -13.53 9.74
N PRO A 28 11.61 -12.84 10.83
CA PRO A 28 11.10 -11.51 11.15
C PRO A 28 11.34 -10.49 10.02
N GLU A 29 12.50 -10.55 9.36
CA GLU A 29 12.86 -9.65 8.27
C GLU A 29 11.99 -9.91 7.04
N GLY A 30 11.74 -11.18 6.72
CA GLY A 30 10.84 -11.58 5.65
C GLY A 30 9.41 -11.11 5.92
N SER A 31 8.94 -11.25 7.17
CA SER A 31 7.64 -10.76 7.60
C SER A 31 7.51 -9.25 7.41
N ARG A 32 8.53 -8.47 7.82
CA ARG A 32 8.56 -7.01 7.62
C ARG A 32 8.61 -6.61 6.16
N PHE A 33 9.31 -7.35 5.32
CA PHE A 33 9.32 -7.11 3.88
C PHE A 33 7.93 -7.30 3.28
N VAL A 34 7.30 -8.45 3.53
CA VAL A 34 5.97 -8.77 3.00
C VAL A 34 4.91 -7.78 3.51
N GLU A 35 4.95 -7.43 4.80
CA GLU A 35 4.10 -6.40 5.40
C GLU A 35 4.18 -5.09 4.61
N ARG A 36 5.39 -4.57 4.39
CA ARG A 36 5.60 -3.29 3.66
C ARG A 36 5.14 -3.35 2.22
N ILE A 37 5.41 -4.45 1.51
CA ILE A 37 5.00 -4.61 0.11
C ILE A 37 3.48 -4.67 0.00
N LEU A 38 2.80 -5.44 0.86
CA LEU A 38 1.34 -5.53 0.85
C LEU A 38 0.70 -4.20 1.20
N THR A 39 1.25 -3.46 2.17
CA THR A 39 0.81 -2.09 2.45
C THR A 39 0.94 -1.20 1.23
N ALA A 40 2.12 -1.16 0.59
CA ALA A 40 2.35 -0.32 -0.58
C ALA A 40 1.41 -0.67 -1.75
N VAL A 41 1.27 -1.96 -2.08
CA VAL A 41 0.40 -2.45 -3.16
C VAL A 41 -1.05 -2.04 -2.90
N THR A 42 -1.56 -2.34 -1.71
CA THR A 42 -2.96 -2.03 -1.35
C THR A 42 -3.20 -0.52 -1.36
N THR A 43 -2.34 0.26 -0.73
CA THR A 43 -2.47 1.72 -0.66
C THR A 43 -2.40 2.37 -2.04
N LEU A 44 -1.45 1.98 -2.89
CA LEU A 44 -1.32 2.53 -4.25
C LEU A 44 -2.48 2.09 -5.15
N GLY A 45 -2.97 0.86 -5.00
CA GLY A 45 -4.16 0.37 -5.69
C GLY A 45 -5.40 1.21 -5.36
N LEU A 46 -5.61 1.53 -4.07
CA LEU A 46 -6.69 2.41 -3.62
C LEU A 46 -6.54 3.85 -4.16
N GLN A 47 -5.29 4.34 -4.24
CA GLN A 47 -4.97 5.65 -4.83
C GLN A 47 -4.99 5.65 -6.37
N ARG A 48 -5.25 4.51 -7.02
CA ARG A 48 -5.14 4.33 -8.48
C ARG A 48 -3.76 4.73 -9.05
N ARG A 49 -2.70 4.48 -8.29
CA ARG A 49 -1.30 4.72 -8.69
C ARG A 49 -0.63 3.42 -9.11
N ASN A 50 0.28 3.50 -10.07
CA ASN A 50 1.02 2.33 -10.56
C ASN A 50 2.06 1.88 -9.52
N VAL A 51 1.93 0.63 -9.05
CA VAL A 51 2.81 0.04 -8.03
C VAL A 51 4.25 -0.10 -8.51
N LEU A 52 4.45 -0.62 -9.72
CA LEU A 52 5.79 -0.88 -10.24
C LEU A 52 6.54 0.42 -10.48
N ALA A 53 5.86 1.44 -11.02
CA ALA A 53 6.45 2.78 -11.19
C ALA A 53 6.90 3.36 -9.84
N TYR A 54 6.03 3.31 -8.82
CA TYR A 54 6.38 3.78 -7.48
C TYR A 54 7.58 3.05 -6.88
N LEU A 55 7.62 1.71 -6.95
CA LEU A 55 8.74 0.93 -6.41
C LEU A 55 10.04 1.18 -7.17
N THR A 56 9.95 1.38 -8.48
CA THR A 56 11.10 1.74 -9.32
C THR A 56 11.67 3.09 -8.89
N ASP A 57 10.83 4.11 -8.76
CA ASP A 57 11.23 5.45 -8.30
C ASP A 57 11.80 5.42 -6.88
N LEU A 58 11.18 4.64 -5.99
CA LEU A 58 11.64 4.46 -4.61
C LEU A 58 13.05 3.88 -4.55
N LEU A 59 13.30 2.78 -5.29
CA LEU A 59 14.61 2.13 -5.33
C LEU A 59 15.65 3.03 -5.99
N PHE A 60 15.28 3.72 -7.07
CA PHE A 60 16.15 4.67 -7.74
C PHE A 60 16.58 5.81 -6.80
N ALA A 61 15.63 6.42 -6.10
CA ALA A 61 15.90 7.51 -5.16
C ALA A 61 16.76 7.03 -3.99
N HIS A 62 16.41 5.87 -3.40
CA HIS A 62 17.16 5.28 -2.28
C HIS A 62 18.63 5.02 -2.63
N ARG A 63 18.89 4.42 -3.80
CA ARG A 63 20.25 4.10 -4.25
C ARG A 63 21.11 5.34 -4.52
N ARG A 64 20.49 6.50 -4.75
CA ARG A 64 21.17 7.76 -5.05
C ARG A 64 21.17 8.75 -3.86
N GLY A 65 20.63 8.35 -2.71
CA GLY A 65 20.50 9.23 -1.55
C GLY A 65 19.55 10.41 -1.79
N LEU A 66 18.60 10.27 -2.72
CA LEU A 66 17.61 11.30 -3.04
C LEU A 66 16.38 11.18 -2.13
N PRO A 67 15.56 12.23 -2.02
CA PRO A 67 14.28 12.17 -1.30
C PRO A 67 13.39 11.03 -1.82
N LEU A 68 12.84 10.23 -0.91
CA LEU A 68 12.00 9.08 -1.26
C LEU A 68 10.60 9.53 -1.68
N PRO A 69 9.99 8.93 -2.72
CA PRO A 69 8.61 9.22 -3.10
C PRO A 69 7.64 8.84 -1.98
N SER A 70 6.71 9.74 -1.66
CA SER A 70 5.70 9.52 -0.62
C SER A 70 4.67 8.46 -1.06
N LEU A 71 4.37 7.55 -0.13
CA LEU A 71 3.26 6.60 -0.27
C LEU A 71 1.91 7.28 -0.03
N LEU A 72 1.87 8.31 0.82
CA LEU A 72 0.68 9.11 1.06
C LEU A 72 0.50 10.13 -0.09
N PRO A 73 -0.75 10.40 -0.51
CA PRO A 73 -1.00 11.45 -1.49
C PRO A 73 -0.62 12.80 -0.89
N PHE A 74 -0.06 13.70 -1.71
CA PHE A 74 0.08 15.10 -1.28
C PHE A 74 -1.33 15.65 -1.06
N ALA A 75 -1.62 16.15 0.14
CA ALA A 75 -2.91 16.74 0.44
C ALA A 75 -3.14 17.91 -0.53
N THR A 76 -4.12 17.78 -1.44
CA THR A 76 -4.63 18.91 -2.20
C THR A 76 -5.29 19.86 -1.20
N SER A 77 -4.60 20.92 -0.81
CA SER A 77 -5.19 22.00 -0.03
C SER A 77 -6.11 22.82 -0.93
N THR A 78 -7.38 22.40 -1.02
CA THR A 78 -8.51 23.20 -1.53
C THR A 78 -9.72 22.93 -0.64
N GLN A 79 -10.23 24.03 -0.10
CA GLN A 79 -11.40 24.21 0.76
C GLN A 79 -12.65 23.53 0.20
N ALA A 80 -13.48 22.90 1.03
CA ALA A 80 -14.79 22.40 0.61
C ALA A 80 -15.83 22.72 1.68
N SER A 81 -16.44 23.87 1.45
CA SER A 81 -17.46 24.54 2.22
C SER A 81 -18.59 23.57 2.60
N LEU A 82 -18.87 23.53 3.90
CA LEU A 82 -20.12 24.13 4.40
C LEU A 82 -21.30 23.12 4.26
N PRO A 83 -22.48 23.45 4.77
CA PRO A 83 -22.76 23.49 6.19
C PRO A 83 -24.24 23.08 6.40
N VAL A 84 -24.82 23.61 7.47
CA VAL A 84 -26.24 23.63 7.86
C VAL A 84 -26.70 22.32 8.47
#